data_AF-A0AAN1RYH8-F1
#
_entry.id   AF-A0AAN1RYH8-F1
#
_cell.length_a   1.000
_cell.length_b   1.000
_cell.length_c   1.000
_cell.angle_alpha   90.00
_cell.angle_beta   90.00
_cell.angle_gamma   90.00
#
_symmetry.space_group_name_H-M   'P 1'
#
loop_
_entity.id
_entity.type
_entity.pdbx_description
1 polymer ?
#
loop_
_entity_poly.entity_id
_entity_poly.type
_entity_poly.pdbx_seq_one_letter_code
_entity_poly.pdbx_strand_id
1 'polypeptide(L)'
;MNRFFRAARGLAGAALVLGLLACASHERAAMVPVRGGEGDRIVILPRAVPAALSGDDGRSLPEDSRWRRIGALAQGDVYRRLDARFVVRAEGREREAYLVESNGRLMGYYLPAESWFVPLSSPVRMPSWQR
;
A
#
# COMPACT_ATOMS: atom_id res chain seq x y z
N MET A 1 72.13 -2.96 24.23
CA MET A 1 72.21 -2.75 22.77
C MET A 1 70.81 -2.59 22.18
N ASN A 2 70.62 -1.51 21.41
CA ASN A 2 69.80 -1.38 20.20
C ASN A 2 68.26 -1.56 20.34
N ARG A 3 67.44 -0.49 20.34
CA ARG A 3 67.07 0.46 19.25
C ARG A 3 65.79 0.04 18.50
N PHE A 4 64.80 0.93 18.58
CA PHE A 4 63.78 1.29 17.59
C PHE A 4 62.84 0.21 17.05
N PHE A 5 61.52 0.40 17.26
CA PHE A 5 60.56 0.53 16.16
C PHE A 5 59.33 1.31 16.62
N ARG A 6 59.12 2.49 16.03
CA ARG A 6 57.88 3.28 16.14
C ARG A 6 56.83 2.62 15.26
N ALA A 7 55.62 2.40 15.78
CA ALA A 7 54.45 2.08 14.96
C ALA A 7 53.40 3.18 15.17
N ALA A 8 53.20 3.98 14.13
CA ALA A 8 52.23 5.07 14.06
C ALA A 8 50.80 4.50 14.16
N ARG A 9 50.06 4.94 15.18
CA ARG A 9 48.61 4.75 15.28
C ARG A 9 47.93 6.03 14.80
N GLY A 10 47.46 6.02 13.56
CA GLY A 10 46.49 7.00 13.06
C GLY A 10 45.32 6.22 12.48
N LEU A 11 44.24 6.09 13.25
CA LEU A 11 43.03 5.37 12.85
C LEU A 11 42.45 5.99 11.57
N ALA A 12 42.27 5.15 10.55
CA ALA A 12 41.51 5.47 9.35
C ALA A 12 40.04 5.72 9.73
N GLY A 13 39.51 6.89 9.34
CA GLY A 13 38.13 7.30 9.58
C GLY A 13 37.15 6.39 8.83
N ALA A 14 36.16 5.87 9.56
CA ALA A 14 35.04 5.15 9.00
C ALA A 14 34.07 6.12 8.31
N ALA A 15 34.05 6.14 6.98
CA ALA A 15 33.01 6.80 6.21
C ALA A 15 31.80 5.85 6.08
N LEU A 16 30.81 6.01 6.97
CA LEU A 16 29.56 5.28 6.94
C LEU A 16 28.66 5.88 5.83
N VAL A 17 28.67 5.28 4.65
CA VAL A 17 27.77 5.67 3.55
C VAL A 17 26.38 5.08 3.84
N LEU A 18 25.49 5.90 4.41
CA LEU A 18 24.05 5.61 4.50
C LEU A 18 23.41 5.81 3.11
N GLY A 19 23.35 4.72 2.34
CA GLY A 19 22.55 4.67 1.12
C GLY A 19 21.06 4.63 1.47
N LEU A 20 20.33 5.70 1.15
CA LEU A 20 18.87 5.73 1.19
C LEU A 20 18.33 4.82 0.07
N LEU A 21 18.17 3.52 0.37
CA LEU A 21 17.36 2.63 -0.45
C LEU A 21 15.89 3.02 -0.25
N ALA A 22 15.37 3.84 -1.16
CA ALA A 22 13.94 4.04 -1.32
C ALA A 22 13.32 2.74 -1.87
N CYS A 23 13.17 1.73 -1.00
CA CYS A 23 12.39 0.55 -1.33
C CYS A 23 10.93 0.98 -1.40
N ALA A 24 10.37 1.04 -2.62
CA ALA A 24 8.93 1.01 -2.80
C ALA A 24 8.41 -0.25 -2.09
N SER A 25 7.77 -0.09 -0.94
CA SER A 25 7.41 -1.18 -0.05
C SER A 25 6.17 -1.89 -0.58
N HIS A 26 6.37 -2.86 -1.47
CA HIS A 26 5.32 -3.80 -1.88
C HIS A 26 5.47 -5.07 -1.06
N GLU A 27 4.37 -5.53 -0.46
CA GLU A 27 4.37 -6.72 0.38
C GLU A 27 3.54 -7.81 -0.31
N ARG A 28 4.06 -9.04 -0.36
CA ARG A 28 3.24 -10.18 -0.79
C ARG A 28 2.11 -10.36 0.21
N ALA A 29 0.88 -10.44 -0.30
CA ALA A 29 -0.32 -10.43 0.52
C ALA A 29 -1.18 -11.65 0.20
N ALA A 30 -1.52 -12.43 1.23
CA ALA A 30 -2.41 -13.59 1.10
C ALA A 30 -3.84 -13.17 1.44
N MET A 31 -4.69 -13.05 0.44
CA MET A 31 -6.11 -12.71 0.64
C MET A 31 -6.89 -13.91 1.13
N VAL A 32 -7.56 -13.74 2.28
CA VAL A 32 -8.59 -14.67 2.74
C VAL A 32 -9.93 -14.24 2.15
N PRO A 33 -10.55 -15.04 1.27
CA PRO A 33 -11.82 -14.66 0.65
C PRO A 33 -12.95 -14.70 1.68
N VAL A 34 -13.93 -13.81 1.51
CA VAL A 34 -15.17 -13.88 2.32
C VAL A 34 -15.95 -15.13 1.95
N ARG A 35 -16.39 -15.89 2.95
CA ARG A 35 -17.27 -17.06 2.76
C ARG A 35 -18.67 -16.59 2.33
N GLY A 36 -19.35 -17.37 1.50
CA GLY A 36 -20.63 -16.97 0.87
C GLY A 36 -21.64 -16.36 1.85
N GLY A 37 -22.21 -15.21 1.48
CA GLY A 37 -23.21 -14.46 2.25
C GLY A 37 -22.69 -13.21 2.98
N GLU A 38 -21.46 -13.21 3.51
CA GLU A 38 -20.91 -12.06 4.25
C GLU A 38 -20.35 -10.97 3.31
N GLY A 39 -20.02 -11.35 2.08
CA GLY A 39 -19.45 -10.47 1.06
C GLY A 39 -20.48 -9.91 0.08
N ASP A 40 -21.77 -10.25 0.18
CA ASP A 40 -22.75 -9.88 -0.85
C ASP A 40 -23.19 -8.41 -0.79
N ARG A 41 -22.92 -7.74 0.34
CA ARG A 41 -23.34 -6.35 0.56
C ARG A 41 -22.58 -5.40 -0.35
N ILE A 42 -23.35 -4.63 -1.11
CA ILE A 42 -22.86 -3.49 -1.88
C ILE A 42 -22.82 -2.28 -0.95
N VAL A 43 -21.73 -1.53 -0.99
CA VAL A 43 -21.56 -0.25 -0.30
C VAL A 43 -21.24 0.85 -1.29
N ILE A 44 -21.65 2.07 -0.99
CA ILE A 44 -21.47 3.24 -1.85
C ILE A 44 -20.54 4.23 -1.16
N LEU A 45 -19.59 4.79 -1.92
CA LEU A 45 -18.72 5.85 -1.44
C LEU A 45 -19.42 7.21 -1.63
N PRO A 46 -19.84 7.91 -0.56
CA PRO A 46 -20.69 9.10 -0.70
C PRO A 46 -19.97 10.37 -1.18
N ARG A 47 -18.64 10.32 -1.31
CA ARG A 47 -17.83 11.43 -1.81
C ARG A 47 -16.48 10.93 -2.32
N ALA A 48 -15.85 11.72 -3.16
CA ALA A 48 -14.50 11.39 -3.63
C ALA A 48 -13.50 11.33 -2.47
N VAL A 49 -12.55 10.39 -2.54
CA VAL A 49 -11.46 10.24 -1.56
C VAL A 49 -10.12 10.32 -2.30
N PRO A 50 -9.22 11.26 -1.96
CA PRO A 50 -7.88 11.29 -2.53
C PRO A 50 -7.09 10.08 -2.04
N ALA A 51 -6.53 9.30 -2.95
CA ALA A 51 -5.92 8.02 -2.59
C ALA A 51 -4.64 7.77 -3.41
N ALA A 52 -3.71 8.71 -3.31
CA ALA A 52 -2.44 8.66 -4.02
C ALA A 52 -1.50 7.60 -3.44
N LEU A 53 -0.91 6.81 -4.33
CA LEU A 53 0.22 5.95 -4.01
C LEU A 53 1.49 6.78 -3.83
N SER A 54 2.46 6.23 -3.09
CA SER A 54 3.80 6.81 -2.99
C SER A 54 4.44 6.93 -4.37
N GLY A 55 4.72 8.16 -4.81
CA GLY A 55 5.42 8.43 -6.06
C GLY A 55 4.58 8.38 -7.35
N ASP A 56 3.25 8.45 -7.25
CA ASP A 56 2.34 8.61 -8.40
C ASP A 56 1.54 9.92 -8.28
N ASP A 57 1.05 10.44 -9.40
CA ASP A 57 0.26 11.69 -9.49
C ASP A 57 -1.12 11.60 -8.82
N GLY A 58 -1.42 10.44 -8.22
CA GLY A 58 -2.58 10.20 -7.40
C GLY A 58 -3.84 9.91 -8.20
N ARG A 59 -4.62 8.92 -7.74
CA ARG A 59 -6.00 8.73 -8.19
C ARG A 59 -6.94 8.96 -7.02
N SER A 60 -8.11 9.52 -7.32
CA SER A 60 -9.21 9.59 -6.37
C SER A 60 -10.10 8.36 -6.50
N LEU A 61 -10.64 7.91 -5.37
CA LEU A 61 -11.81 7.05 -5.37
C LEU A 61 -13.00 7.90 -5.80
N PRO A 62 -13.77 7.52 -6.84
CA PRO A 62 -14.88 8.34 -7.31
C PRO A 62 -16.03 8.38 -6.30
N GLU A 63 -16.71 9.51 -6.22
CA GLU A 63 -18.02 9.57 -5.55
C GLU A 63 -19.04 8.65 -6.23
N ASP A 64 -20.03 8.21 -5.45
CA ASP A 64 -21.10 7.28 -5.82
C ASP A 64 -20.64 5.94 -6.41
N SER A 65 -19.34 5.63 -6.27
CA SER A 65 -18.77 4.36 -6.70
C SER A 65 -19.25 3.22 -5.81
N ARG A 66 -19.48 2.05 -6.42
CA ARG A 66 -20.09 0.89 -5.78
C ARG A 66 -19.03 -0.16 -5.49
N TRP A 67 -18.94 -0.59 -4.25
CA TRP A 67 -17.92 -1.51 -3.78
C TRP A 67 -18.54 -2.72 -3.08
N ARG A 68 -17.81 -3.82 -3.09
CA ARG A 68 -18.18 -5.05 -2.41
C ARG A 68 -16.97 -5.59 -1.66
N ARG A 69 -17.16 -5.96 -0.39
CA ARG A 69 -16.13 -6.66 0.37
C ARG A 69 -15.98 -8.08 -0.19
N ILE A 70 -14.77 -8.44 -0.59
CA ILE A 70 -14.47 -9.75 -1.20
C ILE A 70 -13.50 -10.60 -0.38
N GLY A 71 -12.78 -9.99 0.55
CA GLY A 71 -11.80 -10.68 1.37
C GLY A 71 -11.25 -9.82 2.48
N ALA A 72 -10.21 -10.33 3.12
CA ALA A 72 -9.38 -9.61 4.08
C ALA A 72 -7.90 -9.95 3.88
N LEU A 73 -7.06 -9.00 4.27
CA LEU A 73 -5.61 -9.11 4.42
C LEU A 73 -5.25 -8.80 5.88
N ALA A 74 -3.98 -9.00 6.24
CA ALA A 74 -3.47 -8.56 7.55
C ALA A 74 -3.64 -7.05 7.76
N GLN A 75 -3.62 -6.27 6.68
CA GLN A 75 -3.73 -4.82 6.68
C GLN A 75 -5.19 -4.31 6.74
N GLY A 76 -6.19 -5.15 6.44
CA GLY A 76 -7.60 -4.72 6.44
C GLY A 76 -8.52 -5.51 5.49
N ASP A 77 -9.75 -5.05 5.38
CA ASP A 77 -10.78 -5.60 4.50
C ASP A 77 -10.56 -5.18 3.05
N VAL A 78 -10.73 -6.14 2.13
CA VAL A 78 -10.52 -5.95 0.70
C VAL A 78 -11.84 -5.70 -0.02
N TYR A 79 -11.94 -4.57 -0.73
CA TYR A 79 -13.12 -4.18 -1.48
C TYR A 79 -12.85 -4.09 -2.98
N ARG A 80 -13.70 -4.75 -3.77
CA ARG A 80 -13.69 -4.69 -5.23
C ARG A 80 -14.76 -3.73 -5.73
N ARG A 81 -14.41 -2.91 -6.72
CA ARG A 81 -15.36 -2.03 -7.42
C ARG A 81 -16.30 -2.85 -8.31
N LEU A 82 -17.57 -2.47 -8.35
CA LEU A 82 -18.62 -3.17 -9.11
C LEU A 82 -19.12 -2.41 -10.33
N ASP A 83 -19.09 -1.09 -10.30
CA ASP A 83 -19.62 -0.21 -11.35
C ASP A 83 -18.60 0.05 -12.48
N ALA A 84 -17.31 -0.14 -12.21
CA ALA A 84 -16.25 -0.08 -13.23
C ALA A 84 -14.99 -0.81 -12.75
N ARG A 85 -14.07 -1.11 -13.67
CA ARG A 85 -12.71 -1.55 -13.31
C ARG A 85 -11.98 -0.38 -12.65
N PHE A 86 -11.41 -0.60 -11.47
CA PHE A 86 -10.55 0.37 -10.81
C PHE A 86 -9.09 -0.01 -11.01
N VAL A 87 -8.28 0.96 -11.46
CA VAL A 87 -6.86 0.76 -11.73
C VAL A 87 -6.05 1.86 -11.05
N VAL A 88 -4.85 1.51 -10.58
CA VAL A 88 -3.87 2.42 -10.00
C VAL A 88 -2.56 2.30 -10.77
N ARG A 89 -1.71 3.33 -10.72
CA ARG A 89 -0.36 3.22 -11.27
C ARG A 89 0.59 2.77 -10.16
N ALA A 90 1.01 1.51 -10.23
CA ALA A 90 2.03 0.94 -9.35
C ALA A 90 3.25 0.55 -10.20
N GLU A 91 4.43 1.01 -9.79
CA GLU A 91 5.70 0.79 -10.52
C GLU A 91 5.66 1.27 -11.98
N GLY A 92 5.01 2.42 -12.22
CA GLY A 92 4.91 3.01 -13.56
C GLY A 92 3.95 2.28 -14.51
N ARG A 93 3.19 1.28 -14.04
CA ARG A 93 2.20 0.53 -14.84
C ARG A 93 0.82 0.64 -14.25
N GLU A 94 -0.20 0.70 -15.11
CA GLU A 94 -1.58 0.58 -14.66
C GLU A 94 -1.89 -0.87 -14.29
N ARG A 95 -2.41 -1.07 -13.08
CA ARG A 95 -2.78 -2.38 -12.55
C ARG A 95 -4.16 -2.31 -11.92
N GLU A 96 -4.94 -3.38 -12.06
CA GLU A 96 -6.22 -3.48 -11.36
C GLU A 96 -5.98 -3.48 -9.85
N ALA A 97 -6.84 -2.77 -9.12
CA ALA A 97 -6.66 -2.54 -7.71
C ALA A 97 -7.96 -2.68 -6.94
N TYR A 98 -7.88 -3.33 -5.79
CA TYR A 98 -8.94 -3.44 -4.79
C TYR A 98 -8.55 -2.62 -3.57
N LEU A 99 -9.51 -1.96 -2.94
CA LEU A 99 -9.23 -1.14 -1.76
C LEU A 99 -8.90 -2.04 -0.58
N VAL A 100 -7.98 -1.59 0.27
CA VAL A 100 -7.73 -2.21 1.57
C VAL A 100 -8.06 -1.18 2.63
N GLU A 101 -9.12 -1.43 3.40
CA GLU A 101 -9.64 -0.51 4.41
C GLU A 101 -9.58 -1.15 5.80
N SER A 102 -9.17 -0.37 6.79
CA SER A 102 -9.13 -0.78 8.19
C SER A 102 -9.58 0.36 9.09
N ASN A 103 -10.57 0.09 9.93
CA ASN A 103 -11.07 1.03 10.95
C ASN A 103 -11.45 2.42 10.39
N GLY A 104 -12.13 2.45 9.24
CA GLY A 104 -12.55 3.68 8.56
C GLY A 104 -11.40 4.41 7.88
N ARG A 105 -10.29 3.73 7.59
CA ARG A 105 -9.12 4.30 6.91
C ARG A 105 -8.71 3.46 5.73
N LEU A 106 -8.48 4.10 4.59
CA LEU A 106 -7.88 3.49 3.42
C LEU A 106 -6.38 3.33 3.69
N MET A 107 -5.93 2.08 3.71
CA MET A 107 -4.54 1.71 4.01
C MET A 107 -3.69 1.61 2.74
N GLY A 108 -4.31 1.19 1.64
CA GLY A 108 -3.63 0.90 0.39
C GLY A 108 -4.51 0.15 -0.58
N TYR A 109 -3.84 -0.53 -1.51
CA TYR A 109 -4.48 -1.31 -2.55
C TYR A 109 -3.94 -2.73 -2.58
N TYR A 110 -4.82 -3.69 -2.84
CA TYR A 110 -4.47 -5.05 -3.19
C TYR A 110 -4.50 -5.22 -4.71
N LEU A 111 -3.42 -5.75 -5.27
CA LEU A 111 -3.28 -6.05 -6.69
C LEU A 111 -3.51 -7.56 -6.90
N PRO A 112 -4.66 -7.96 -7.47
CA PRO A 112 -5.07 -9.36 -7.50
C PRO A 112 -4.22 -10.22 -8.45
N ALA A 113 -3.70 -9.65 -9.55
CA ALA A 113 -2.88 -10.40 -10.49
C ALA A 113 -1.50 -10.74 -9.91
N GLU A 114 -0.96 -9.87 -9.07
CA GLU A 114 0.37 -10.00 -8.45
C GLU A 114 0.30 -10.59 -7.03
N SER A 115 -0.89 -10.59 -6.42
CA SER A 115 -1.10 -10.92 -5.00
C SER A 115 -0.26 -10.05 -4.07
N TRP A 116 -0.25 -8.74 -4.34
CA TRP A 116 0.54 -7.75 -3.61
C TRP A 116 -0.33 -6.72 -2.90
N PHE A 117 0.13 -6.27 -1.75
CA PHE A 117 -0.35 -5.07 -1.09
C PHE A 117 0.59 -3.90 -1.41
N VAL A 118 -0.02 -2.78 -1.80
CA VAL A 118 0.66 -1.50 -2.06
C VAL A 118 0.12 -0.46 -1.08
N PRO A 119 0.93 0.03 -0.13
CA PRO A 119 0.49 1.03 0.84
C PRO A 119 0.33 2.40 0.18
N LEU A 120 -0.60 3.21 0.71
CA LEU A 120 -0.60 4.65 0.46
C LEU A 120 0.60 5.30 1.17
N SER A 121 1.01 6.49 0.72
CA SER A 121 2.03 7.31 1.43
C SER A 121 1.65 7.59 2.89
N SER A 122 0.34 7.72 3.15
CA SER A 122 -0.23 7.75 4.49
C SER A 122 -1.67 7.25 4.45
N PRO A 123 -2.17 6.56 5.50
CA PRO A 123 -3.56 6.11 5.53
C PRO A 123 -4.54 7.28 5.44
N VAL A 124 -5.55 7.17 4.58
CA VAL A 124 -6.53 8.24 4.35
C VAL A 124 -7.84 7.95 5.07
N ARG A 125 -8.43 8.93 5.75
CA ARG A 125 -9.73 8.76 6.41
C ARG A 125 -10.84 8.57 5.36
N MET A 126 -11.56 7.46 5.46
CA MET A 126 -12.73 7.19 4.63
C MET A 126 -13.98 7.85 5.20
N PRO A 127 -14.91 8.32 4.35
CA PRO A 127 -16.28 8.56 4.78
C PRO A 127 -16.93 7.24 5.22
N SER A 128 -18.01 7.32 5.99
CA SER A 128 -18.84 6.15 6.28
C SER A 128 -19.45 5.62 4.98
N TRP A 129 -19.24 4.33 4.70
CA TRP A 129 -19.91 3.61 3.63
C TRP A 129 -21.43 3.79 3.71
N GLN A 130 -22.06 4.09 2.57
CA GLN A 130 -23.52 4.05 2.43
C GLN A 130 -23.98 2.67 1.93
N ARG A 131 -25.28 2.39 2.10
CA ARG A 131 -25.92 1.15 1.66
C ARG A 131 -26.96 1.45 0.60
#